data_AF-A0A1F7YFS0-F1
#
_entry.id   AF-A0A1F7YFS0-F1
#
_cell.length_a   1.000
_cell.length_b   1.000
_cell.length_c   1.000
_cell.angle_alpha   90.00
_cell.angle_beta   90.00
_cell.angle_gamma   90.00
#
_symmetry.space_group_name_H-M   'P 1'
#
loop_
_entity.id
_entity.type
_entity.pdbx_description
1 polymer ?
#
loop_
_entity_poly.entity_id
_entity_poly.type
_entity_poly.pdbx_seq_one_letter_code
_entity_poly.pdbx_strand_id
1 'polypeptide(L)'
;MIYDAGIILGHSYFPLGFSSRQKKRMNKVLELYKEKKIKYIITTGGVGGLFNPTSKPLGKLTKEYLVSMGVEKGRTVEDNRSVNTYENAKFSLSLMRKHNLSSALIVTSADHMGRARMIFNDVFPSSIKLDFVVSDYFSGLWSIWDFFWHAAGWVKYLIRKSLKLDKKFISQPFKPLLQRLFKPRGSINH
;
A
#
# COMPACT_ATOMS: atom_id res chain seq x y z
N MET A 1 7.01 -23.16 2.23
CA MET A 1 7.04 -22.50 3.55
C MET A 1 5.74 -21.74 3.75
N ILE A 2 5.19 -21.75 4.97
CA ILE A 2 3.91 -21.09 5.32
C ILE A 2 4.21 -19.84 6.14
N TYR A 3 3.59 -18.72 5.82
CA TYR A 3 3.72 -17.45 6.54
C TYR A 3 2.48 -17.19 7.39
N ASP A 4 2.65 -16.43 8.47
CA ASP A 4 1.54 -16.08 9.34
C ASP A 4 0.59 -15.07 8.69
N ALA A 5 1.10 -14.14 7.87
CA ALA A 5 0.30 -13.12 7.20
C ALA A 5 0.66 -12.93 5.72
N GLY A 6 -0.35 -12.58 4.91
CA GLY A 6 -0.18 -11.88 3.64
C GLY A 6 -0.61 -10.42 3.79
N ILE A 7 0.28 -9.47 3.54
CA ILE A 7 -0.01 -8.04 3.62
C ILE A 7 -0.24 -7.51 2.20
N ILE A 8 -1.47 -7.09 1.89
CA ILE A 8 -1.81 -6.50 0.59
C ILE A 8 -1.62 -4.97 0.63
N LEU A 9 -0.74 -4.46 -0.22
CA LEU A 9 -0.59 -3.01 -0.40
C LEU A 9 -1.72 -2.44 -1.25
N GLY A 10 -2.38 -1.40 -0.74
CA GLY A 10 -3.42 -0.67 -1.47
C GLY A 10 -2.91 0.01 -2.75
N HIS A 11 -3.81 0.13 -3.74
CA HIS A 11 -3.61 0.95 -4.93
C HIS A 11 -4.76 1.95 -5.12
N SER A 12 -5.84 1.57 -5.82
CA SER A 12 -6.95 2.49 -6.08
C SER A 12 -8.31 1.80 -6.13
N TYR A 13 -9.32 2.52 -5.64
CA TYR A 13 -10.74 2.24 -5.77
C TYR A 13 -11.40 3.45 -6.43
N PHE A 14 -12.06 3.25 -7.56
CA PHE A 14 -12.76 4.29 -8.32
C PHE A 14 -14.28 4.08 -8.21
N PRO A 15 -15.12 5.01 -8.72
CA PRO A 15 -16.57 4.83 -8.70
C PRO A 15 -17.05 3.50 -9.32
N LEU A 16 -16.33 3.00 -10.34
CA LEU A 16 -16.58 1.70 -10.99
C LEU A 16 -15.96 0.50 -10.25
N GLY A 17 -15.44 0.70 -9.03
CA GLY A 17 -14.85 -0.32 -8.18
C GLY A 17 -13.31 -0.35 -8.18
N PHE A 18 -12.75 -1.49 -7.77
CA PHE A 18 -11.30 -1.67 -7.66
C PHE A 18 -10.59 -1.53 -9.01
N SER A 19 -9.46 -0.80 -9.00
CA SER A 19 -8.55 -0.77 -10.15
C SER A 19 -8.06 -2.18 -10.52
N SER A 20 -7.71 -2.39 -11.79
CA SER A 20 -7.16 -3.66 -12.29
C SER A 20 -5.97 -4.13 -11.45
N ARG A 21 -5.08 -3.22 -11.09
CA ARG A 21 -3.93 -3.49 -10.22
C ARG A 21 -4.34 -3.97 -8.82
N GLN A 22 -5.32 -3.32 -8.18
CA GLN A 22 -5.82 -3.76 -6.87
C GLN A 22 -6.47 -5.14 -6.96
N LYS A 23 -7.24 -5.41 -8.02
CA LYS A 23 -7.83 -6.74 -8.29
C LYS A 23 -6.75 -7.83 -8.41
N LYS A 24 -5.68 -7.59 -9.19
CA LYS A 24 -4.57 -8.55 -9.31
C LYS A 24 -3.88 -8.84 -7.97
N ARG A 25 -3.66 -7.82 -7.14
CA ARG A 25 -3.14 -7.99 -5.76
C ARG A 25 -4.07 -8.84 -4.89
N MET A 26 -5.38 -8.56 -4.93
CA MET A 26 -6.38 -9.34 -4.18
C MET A 26 -6.43 -10.80 -4.65
N ASN A 27 -6.41 -11.03 -5.97
CA ASN A 27 -6.37 -12.38 -6.52
C ASN A 27 -5.13 -13.15 -6.07
N LYS A 28 -3.96 -12.51 -6.08
CA LYS A 28 -2.72 -13.15 -5.62
C LYS A 28 -2.77 -13.51 -4.13
N VAL A 29 -3.33 -12.64 -3.30
CA VAL A 29 -3.53 -12.93 -1.87
C VAL A 29 -4.53 -14.09 -1.67
N LEU A 30 -5.63 -14.12 -2.43
CA LEU A 30 -6.61 -15.20 -2.37
C LEU A 30 -6.00 -16.55 -2.76
N GLU A 31 -5.18 -16.58 -3.82
CA GLU A 31 -4.41 -17.76 -4.23
C GLU A 31 -3.53 -18.26 -3.08
N LEU A 32 -2.70 -17.39 -2.50
CA LEU A 32 -1.80 -17.75 -1.39
C LEU A 32 -2.55 -18.25 -0.16
N TYR A 33 -3.72 -17.68 0.13
CA TYR A 33 -4.57 -18.11 1.24
C TYR A 33 -5.18 -19.50 0.98
N LYS A 34 -5.76 -19.72 -0.21
CA LYS A 34 -6.35 -21.00 -0.61
C LYS A 34 -5.32 -22.13 -0.65
N GLU A 35 -4.11 -21.83 -1.09
CA GLU A 35 -2.97 -22.75 -1.08
C GLU A 35 -2.35 -22.97 0.31
N LYS A 36 -2.92 -22.36 1.36
CA LYS A 36 -2.43 -22.44 2.75
C LYS A 36 -0.97 -21.96 2.90
N LYS A 37 -0.51 -21.06 2.03
CA LYS A 37 0.81 -20.41 2.11
C LYS A 37 0.81 -19.21 3.07
N ILE A 38 -0.36 -18.65 3.37
CA ILE A 38 -0.56 -17.62 4.40
C ILE A 38 -1.73 -17.99 5.31
N LYS A 39 -1.68 -17.63 6.60
CA LYS A 39 -2.76 -17.92 7.58
C LYS A 39 -3.71 -16.75 7.78
N TYR A 40 -3.20 -15.52 7.76
CA TYR A 40 -3.97 -14.27 7.89
C TYR A 40 -3.78 -13.40 6.67
N ILE A 41 -4.74 -12.51 6.42
CA ILE A 41 -4.63 -11.44 5.44
C ILE A 41 -4.74 -10.09 6.15
N ILE A 42 -3.77 -9.21 5.92
CA ILE A 42 -3.78 -7.83 6.39
C ILE A 42 -4.06 -6.94 5.18
N THR A 43 -5.21 -6.27 5.18
CA THR A 43 -5.56 -5.28 4.14
C THR A 43 -5.12 -3.89 4.55
N THR A 44 -4.62 -3.09 3.60
CA THR A 44 -4.08 -1.75 3.89
C THR A 44 -4.72 -0.67 3.03
N GLY A 45 -4.88 0.52 3.60
CA GLY A 45 -5.27 1.73 2.90
C GLY A 45 -6.37 2.51 3.61
N GLY A 46 -6.15 3.80 3.78
CA GLY A 46 -7.07 4.76 4.38
C GLY A 46 -8.09 5.35 3.40
N VAL A 47 -8.68 6.47 3.82
CA VAL A 47 -9.63 7.28 3.05
C VAL A 47 -8.88 8.40 2.32
N GLY A 48 -9.34 8.76 1.13
CA GLY A 48 -9.00 10.02 0.49
C GLY A 48 -7.85 9.99 -0.51
N GLY A 49 -7.81 11.03 -1.35
CA GLY A 49 -6.85 11.24 -2.43
C GLY A 49 -7.39 10.84 -3.82
N LEU A 50 -6.60 11.11 -4.87
CA LEU A 50 -6.92 10.77 -6.27
C LEU A 50 -7.23 9.27 -6.50
N PHE A 51 -6.85 8.41 -5.55
CA PHE A 51 -6.88 6.96 -5.68
C PHE A 51 -8.00 6.28 -4.86
N ASN A 52 -8.74 7.00 -4.02
CA ASN A 52 -9.96 6.51 -3.35
C ASN A 52 -10.89 7.69 -3.03
N PRO A 53 -11.82 8.04 -3.95
CA PRO A 53 -12.73 9.17 -3.76
C PRO A 53 -13.92 8.82 -2.85
N THR A 54 -14.01 7.59 -2.33
CA THR A 54 -15.10 7.17 -1.46
C THR A 54 -14.83 7.56 0.00
N SER A 55 -15.90 7.63 0.81
CA SER A 55 -15.78 7.82 2.26
C SER A 55 -15.34 6.56 3.02
N LYS A 56 -15.26 5.41 2.34
CA LYS A 56 -14.85 4.12 2.92
C LYS A 56 -13.34 3.92 2.77
N PRO A 57 -12.62 3.52 3.83
CA PRO A 57 -11.21 3.19 3.74
C PRO A 57 -10.96 2.02 2.78
N LEU A 58 -9.86 2.08 2.01
CA LEU A 58 -9.51 1.02 1.07
C LEU A 58 -9.25 -0.33 1.75
N GLY A 59 -8.67 -0.33 2.96
CA GLY A 59 -8.46 -1.52 3.77
C GLY A 59 -9.76 -2.24 4.08
N LYS A 60 -10.78 -1.50 4.53
CA LYS A 60 -12.14 -2.01 4.78
C LYS A 60 -12.79 -2.56 3.51
N LEU A 61 -12.78 -1.80 2.42
CA LEU A 61 -13.33 -2.25 1.13
C LEU A 61 -12.67 -3.56 0.67
N THR A 62 -11.35 -3.63 0.76
CA THR A 62 -10.57 -4.82 0.38
C THR A 62 -10.93 -6.01 1.27
N LYS A 63 -11.08 -5.82 2.58
CA LYS A 63 -11.50 -6.88 3.50
C LYS A 63 -12.91 -7.39 3.17
N GLU A 64 -13.87 -6.50 2.99
CA GLU A 64 -15.25 -6.86 2.64
C GLU A 64 -15.28 -7.72 1.37
N TYR A 65 -14.52 -7.34 0.35
CA TYR A 65 -14.35 -8.12 -0.86
C TYR A 65 -13.76 -9.51 -0.60
N LEU A 66 -12.63 -9.60 0.12
CA LEU A 66 -11.99 -10.89 0.40
C LEU A 66 -12.88 -11.84 1.21
N VAL A 67 -13.64 -11.31 2.17
CA VAL A 67 -14.63 -12.08 2.92
C VAL A 67 -15.75 -12.59 2.01
N SER A 68 -16.25 -11.76 1.08
CA SER A 68 -17.23 -12.23 0.08
C SER A 68 -16.68 -13.30 -0.87
N MET A 69 -15.37 -13.38 -1.02
CA MET A 69 -14.69 -14.41 -1.81
C MET A 69 -14.37 -15.69 -1.00
N GLY A 70 -14.88 -15.81 0.22
CA GLY A 70 -14.77 -17.00 1.07
C GLY A 70 -13.60 -17.01 2.05
N VAL A 71 -12.88 -15.89 2.23
CA VAL A 71 -11.89 -15.79 3.31
C VAL A 71 -12.61 -15.66 4.65
N GLU A 72 -12.16 -16.43 5.65
CA GLU A 72 -12.71 -16.34 7.00
C GLU A 72 -12.57 -14.92 7.56
N LYS A 73 -13.69 -14.37 8.07
CA LYS A 73 -13.73 -13.02 8.65
C LYS A 73 -12.72 -12.85 9.79
N GLY A 74 -12.50 -13.89 10.59
CA GLY A 74 -11.52 -13.89 11.69
C GLY A 74 -10.05 -13.97 11.23
N ARG A 75 -9.80 -14.32 9.97
CA ARG A 75 -8.46 -14.39 9.35
C ARG A 75 -8.11 -13.14 8.53
N THR A 76 -9.01 -12.17 8.44
CA THR A 76 -8.77 -10.91 7.73
C THR A 76 -8.84 -9.72 8.67
N VAL A 77 -7.77 -8.93 8.70
CA VAL A 77 -7.67 -7.71 9.52
C VAL A 77 -7.33 -6.51 8.63
N GLU A 78 -7.92 -5.36 8.92
CA GLU A 78 -7.76 -4.16 8.09
C GLU A 78 -7.03 -3.01 8.82
N ASP A 79 -6.14 -2.36 8.09
CA ASP A 79 -5.69 -1.01 8.37
C ASP A 79 -6.46 -0.01 7.50
N ASN A 80 -7.18 0.90 8.18
CA ASN A 80 -8.06 1.89 7.58
C ASN A 80 -7.50 3.32 7.64
N ARG A 81 -6.22 3.48 7.95
CA ARG A 81 -5.62 4.81 8.21
C ARG A 81 -4.48 5.16 7.27
N SER A 82 -3.79 4.18 6.69
CA SER A 82 -2.58 4.43 5.91
C SER A 82 -2.83 5.22 4.62
N VAL A 83 -2.07 6.29 4.41
CA VAL A 83 -2.11 7.08 3.16
C VAL A 83 -0.85 6.94 2.30
N ASN A 84 0.15 6.20 2.80
CA ASN A 84 1.40 5.96 2.08
C ASN A 84 2.03 4.60 2.47
N THR A 85 3.07 4.19 1.73
CA THR A 85 3.73 2.89 1.92
C THR A 85 4.42 2.75 3.29
N TYR A 86 4.92 3.85 3.87
CA TYR A 86 5.52 3.83 5.20
C TYR A 86 4.49 3.55 6.29
N GLU A 87 3.32 4.20 6.21
CA GLU A 87 2.20 3.94 7.11
C GLU A 87 1.64 2.54 6.92
N ASN A 88 1.53 2.04 5.68
CA ASN A 88 1.17 0.65 5.43
C ASN A 88 2.09 -0.29 6.23
N ALA A 89 3.41 -0.09 6.17
CA ALA A 89 4.35 -0.91 6.91
C ALA A 89 4.19 -0.76 8.44
N LYS A 90 4.11 0.48 8.94
CA LYS A 90 3.99 0.78 10.37
C LYS A 90 2.73 0.19 10.99
N PHE A 91 1.59 0.39 10.35
CA PHE A 91 0.31 -0.09 10.86
C PHE A 91 0.15 -1.60 10.67
N SER A 92 0.68 -2.17 9.58
CA SER A 92 0.74 -3.64 9.44
C SER A 92 1.58 -4.29 10.53
N LEU A 93 2.74 -3.72 10.88
CA LEU A 93 3.56 -4.21 11.99
C LEU A 93 2.80 -4.18 13.32
N SER A 94 2.05 -3.10 13.57
CA SER A 94 1.20 -2.99 14.77
C SER A 94 0.12 -4.07 14.80
N LEU A 95 -0.52 -4.34 13.67
CA LEU A 95 -1.53 -5.41 13.56
C LEU A 95 -0.89 -6.79 13.75
N MET A 96 0.26 -7.06 13.14
CA MET A 96 0.98 -8.31 13.33
C MET A 96 1.32 -8.57 14.80
N ARG A 97 1.83 -7.55 15.52
CA ARG A 97 2.10 -7.66 16.97
C ARG A 97 0.84 -7.96 17.77
N LYS A 98 -0.26 -7.25 17.49
CA LYS A 98 -1.55 -7.48 18.16
C LYS A 98 -2.06 -8.92 17.99
N HIS A 99 -1.76 -9.53 16.87
CA HIS A 99 -2.18 -10.89 16.52
C HIS A 99 -1.08 -11.94 16.69
N ASN A 100 0.04 -11.60 17.34
CA ASN A 100 1.19 -12.49 17.57
C ASN A 100 1.72 -13.16 16.28
N LEU A 101 1.76 -12.41 15.17
CA LEU A 101 2.23 -12.90 13.86
C LEU A 101 3.72 -12.57 13.69
N SER A 102 4.50 -13.56 13.26
CA SER A 102 5.96 -13.49 13.23
C SER A 102 6.56 -13.54 11.82
N SER A 103 5.73 -13.79 10.81
CA SER A 103 6.16 -13.88 9.41
C SER A 103 5.11 -13.30 8.46
N ALA A 104 5.55 -12.57 7.42
CA ALA A 104 4.66 -12.00 6.43
C ALA A 104 5.19 -12.06 4.99
N LEU A 105 4.26 -12.29 4.05
CA LEU A 105 4.43 -12.07 2.62
C LEU A 105 3.82 -10.74 2.22
N ILE A 106 4.64 -9.82 1.72
CA ILE A 106 4.19 -8.54 1.20
C ILE A 106 3.76 -8.70 -0.26
N VAL A 107 2.48 -8.48 -0.53
CA VAL A 107 1.88 -8.61 -1.86
C VAL A 107 1.76 -7.24 -2.53
N THR A 108 2.49 -7.05 -3.61
CA THR A 108 2.47 -5.79 -4.38
C THR A 108 2.87 -5.99 -5.84
N SER A 109 2.76 -4.93 -6.65
CA SER A 109 3.09 -4.96 -8.09
C SER A 109 4.60 -4.83 -8.32
N ALA A 110 5.10 -5.35 -9.45
CA ALA A 110 6.54 -5.42 -9.75
C ALA A 110 7.25 -4.05 -9.68
N ASP A 111 6.65 -3.02 -10.29
CA ASP A 111 7.14 -1.64 -10.29
C ASP A 111 7.16 -1.02 -8.88
N HIS A 112 6.29 -1.48 -7.98
CA HIS A 112 6.22 -1.01 -6.61
C HIS A 112 7.11 -1.81 -5.64
N MET A 113 7.65 -2.94 -6.09
CA MET A 113 8.33 -3.92 -5.26
C MET A 113 9.61 -3.37 -4.60
N GLY A 114 10.43 -2.64 -5.36
CA GLY A 114 11.68 -2.08 -4.86
C GLY A 114 11.44 -1.13 -3.68
N ARG A 115 10.54 -0.15 -3.87
CA ARG A 115 10.15 0.81 -2.81
C ARG A 115 9.53 0.11 -1.61
N ALA A 116 8.62 -0.84 -1.84
CA ALA A 116 8.00 -1.60 -0.76
C ALA A 116 9.05 -2.35 0.07
N ARG A 117 9.96 -3.07 -0.58
CA ARG A 117 11.03 -3.83 0.09
C ARG A 117 11.89 -2.96 0.99
N MET A 118 12.33 -1.82 0.47
CA MET A 118 13.16 -0.88 1.22
C MET A 118 12.44 -0.34 2.46
N ILE A 119 11.18 0.07 2.32
CA ILE A 119 10.40 0.64 3.43
C ILE A 119 10.05 -0.42 4.47
N PHE A 120 9.61 -1.60 4.03
CA PHE A 120 9.22 -2.67 4.95
C PHE A 120 10.42 -3.19 5.75
N ASN A 121 11.57 -3.41 5.11
CA ASN A 121 12.80 -3.81 5.80
C ASN A 121 13.32 -2.74 6.77
N ASP A 122 13.01 -1.47 6.54
CA ASP A 122 13.41 -0.37 7.41
C ASP A 122 12.47 -0.15 8.61
N VAL A 123 11.22 -0.61 8.51
CA VAL A 123 10.20 -0.50 9.56
C VAL A 123 10.11 -1.75 10.42
N PHE A 124 10.24 -2.93 9.82
CA PHE A 124 10.09 -4.19 10.52
C PHE A 124 11.37 -4.60 11.25
N PRO A 125 11.27 -5.11 12.48
CA PRO A 125 12.42 -5.68 13.17
C PRO A 125 12.86 -6.99 12.50
N SER A 126 14.14 -7.35 12.63
CA SER A 126 14.71 -8.59 12.10
C SER A 126 14.08 -9.86 12.70
N SER A 127 13.42 -9.76 13.85
CA SER A 127 12.67 -10.85 14.48
C SER A 127 11.39 -11.23 13.73
N ILE A 128 10.89 -10.38 12.81
CA ILE A 128 9.77 -10.71 11.93
C ILE A 128 10.31 -11.07 10.56
N LYS A 129 10.03 -12.30 10.12
CA LYS A 129 10.42 -12.76 8.79
C LYS A 129 9.58 -12.05 7.73
N LEU A 130 10.24 -11.41 6.77
CA LEU A 130 9.59 -10.76 5.64
C LEU A 130 10.06 -11.35 4.32
N ASP A 131 9.10 -11.69 3.48
CA ASP A 131 9.33 -12.00 2.07
C ASP A 131 8.33 -11.26 1.20
N PHE A 132 8.58 -11.24 -0.11
CA PHE A 132 7.85 -10.39 -1.05
C PHE A 132 7.39 -11.17 -2.26
N VAL A 133 6.17 -10.91 -2.71
CA VAL A 133 5.58 -11.58 -3.87
C VAL A 133 4.95 -10.58 -4.81
N VAL A 134 5.30 -10.71 -6.08
CA VAL A 134 4.76 -9.91 -7.17
C VAL A 134 3.35 -10.43 -7.51
N SER A 135 2.37 -9.55 -7.49
CA SER A 135 0.99 -9.85 -7.93
C SER A 135 0.78 -9.66 -9.42
N ASP A 136 1.51 -8.73 -10.01
CA ASP A 136 1.39 -8.34 -11.40
C ASP A 136 2.67 -7.66 -11.87
N TYR A 137 3.02 -7.96 -13.11
CA TYR A 137 3.97 -7.19 -13.87
C TYR A 137 3.18 -6.12 -14.62
N PHE A 138 3.64 -4.88 -14.55
CA PHE A 138 3.07 -3.81 -15.35
C PHE A 138 3.23 -4.19 -16.83
N SER A 139 2.12 -4.42 -17.53
CA SER A 139 2.08 -4.93 -18.90
C SER A 139 1.88 -3.83 -19.94
N GLY A 140 2.15 -2.57 -19.58
CA GLY A 140 2.03 -1.41 -20.46
C GLY A 140 3.34 -0.64 -20.63
N LEU A 141 3.36 0.35 -21.51
CA LEU A 141 4.39 1.39 -21.52
C LEU A 141 4.16 2.29 -20.31
N TRP A 142 5.24 2.62 -19.58
CA TRP A 142 5.16 3.57 -18.48
C TRP A 142 4.57 4.87 -19.01
N SER A 143 3.49 5.37 -18.41
CA SER A 143 3.11 6.74 -18.75
C SER A 143 4.23 7.67 -18.26
N ILE A 144 4.39 8.79 -18.95
CA ILE A 144 5.29 9.87 -18.51
C ILE A 144 5.02 10.22 -17.04
N TRP A 145 3.75 10.18 -16.63
CA TRP A 145 3.33 10.45 -15.26
C TRP A 145 3.79 9.39 -14.26
N ASP A 146 3.68 8.10 -14.61
CA ASP A 146 4.20 7.01 -13.77
C ASP A 146 5.71 7.19 -13.59
N PHE A 147 6.43 7.46 -14.69
CA PHE A 147 7.89 7.60 -14.67
C PHE A 147 8.31 8.75 -13.76
N PHE A 148 7.64 9.91 -13.89
CA PHE A 148 7.87 11.05 -13.02
C PHE A 148 7.69 10.69 -11.53
N TRP A 149 6.61 10.02 -11.15
CA TRP A 149 6.39 9.67 -9.74
C TRP A 149 7.37 8.64 -9.22
N HIS A 150 7.80 7.71 -10.06
CA HIS A 150 8.79 6.72 -9.68
C HIS A 150 10.17 7.36 -9.51
N ALA A 151 10.60 8.19 -10.47
CA ALA A 151 11.83 8.99 -10.37
C ALA A 151 11.81 9.92 -9.15
N ALA A 152 10.71 10.63 -8.93
CA ALA A 152 10.53 11.52 -7.78
C ALA A 152 10.65 10.75 -6.45
N GLY A 153 10.06 9.55 -6.37
CA GLY A 153 10.20 8.66 -5.21
C GLY A 153 11.67 8.28 -4.93
N TRP A 154 12.41 7.91 -5.97
CA TRP A 154 13.85 7.59 -5.86
C TRP A 154 14.69 8.80 -5.46
N VAL A 155 14.44 9.98 -6.05
CA VAL A 155 15.10 11.23 -5.67
C VAL A 155 14.89 11.53 -4.18
N LYS A 156 13.65 11.42 -3.68
CA LYS A 156 13.38 11.62 -2.25
C LYS A 156 14.11 10.61 -1.36
N TYR A 157 14.14 9.35 -1.77
CA TYR A 157 14.88 8.33 -1.03
C TYR A 157 16.38 8.66 -0.96
N LEU A 158 16.98 9.03 -2.09
CA LEU A 158 18.40 9.37 -2.18
C LEU A 158 18.74 10.62 -1.36
N ILE A 159 17.90 11.66 -1.43
CA ILE A 159 18.03 12.87 -0.60
C ILE A 159 17.97 12.50 0.89
N ARG A 160 16.97 11.71 1.31
CA ARG A 160 16.87 11.27 2.70
C ARG A 160 18.13 10.52 3.14
N LYS A 161 18.61 9.59 2.33
CA LYS A 161 19.79 8.76 2.65
C LYS A 161 21.05 9.62 2.75
N SER A 162 21.27 10.53 1.78
CA SER A 162 22.43 11.42 1.72
C SER A 162 22.46 12.38 2.91
N LEU A 163 21.30 12.96 3.27
CA LEU A 163 21.18 13.95 4.33
C LEU A 163 20.83 13.36 5.72
N LYS A 164 20.84 12.02 5.86
CA LYS A 164 20.42 11.30 7.08
C LYS A 164 19.10 11.80 7.69
N LEU A 165 18.18 12.22 6.83
CA LEU A 165 16.92 12.84 7.26
C LEU A 165 16.00 11.81 7.91
N ASP A 166 15.13 12.34 8.78
CA ASP A 166 14.06 11.57 9.40
C ASP A 166 13.25 10.82 8.33
N LYS A 167 12.87 9.58 8.64
CA LYS A 167 12.12 8.68 7.74
C LYS A 167 10.79 9.32 7.27
N LYS A 168 10.22 10.23 8.06
CA LYS A 168 9.05 11.05 7.71
C LYS A 168 9.26 11.90 6.45
N PHE A 169 10.49 12.17 6.02
CA PHE A 169 10.80 12.94 4.80
C PHE A 169 10.29 12.24 3.54
N ILE A 170 10.43 10.92 3.44
CA ILE A 170 9.93 10.15 2.27
C ILE A 170 8.40 10.16 2.24
N SER A 171 7.75 10.18 3.42
CA SER A 171 6.28 10.19 3.53
C SER A 171 5.63 11.55 3.28
N GLN A 172 6.38 12.65 3.30
CA GLN A 172 5.81 13.94 2.94
C GLN A 172 5.43 13.92 1.45
N PRO A 173 4.26 14.41 1.04
CA PRO A 173 3.93 14.56 -0.38
C PRO A 173 5.00 15.43 -1.05
N PHE A 174 5.31 15.20 -2.33
CA PHE A 174 5.96 16.27 -3.08
C PHE A 174 4.95 17.40 -3.05
N LYS A 175 5.20 18.46 -2.28
CA LYS A 175 4.37 19.67 -2.36
C LYS A 175 4.46 20.10 -3.82
N PRO A 176 3.41 19.95 -4.63
CA PRO A 176 3.48 20.45 -5.98
C PRO A 176 3.43 21.95 -5.80
N LEU A 177 4.47 22.66 -6.24
CA LEU A 177 4.38 24.11 -6.46
C LEU A 177 3.13 24.44 -7.31
N LEU A 178 2.69 23.47 -8.14
CA LEU A 178 1.47 23.45 -8.95
C LEU A 178 0.15 23.50 -8.15
N GLN A 179 0.04 22.97 -6.93
CA GLN A 179 -1.21 23.06 -6.15
C GLN A 179 -1.53 24.50 -5.72
N ARG A 180 -0.52 25.39 -5.73
CA ARG A 180 -0.68 26.81 -5.45
C ARG A 180 -1.06 27.63 -6.69
N LEU A 181 -0.80 27.09 -7.90
CA LEU A 181 -1.14 27.70 -9.19
C LEU A 181 -2.58 27.42 -9.62
N PHE A 182 -3.20 26.33 -9.14
CA PHE A 182 -4.57 25.94 -9.47
C PHE A 182 -5.60 26.18 -8.34
N LYS A 183 -5.25 26.91 -7.27
CA LYS A 183 -6.29 27.46 -6.39
C LYS A 183 -7.01 28.55 -7.18
N PRO A 184 -8.33 28.47 -7.44
CA PRO A 184 -9.06 29.61 -7.97
C PRO A 184 -8.83 30.79 -7.02
N ARG A 185 -8.27 31.88 -7.57
CA ARG A 185 -8.23 33.17 -6.87
C ARG A 185 -9.69 33.56 -6.60
N GLY A 186 -9.93 34.06 -5.40
CA GLY A 186 -11.24 34.13 -4.77
C GLY A 186 -12.36 34.71 -5.63
N SER A 187 -13.58 34.26 -5.35
CA SER A 187 -14.80 35.00 -5.64
C SER A 187 -14.72 36.34 -4.92
N ILE A 188 -14.69 37.41 -5.70
CA ILE A 188 -14.93 38.77 -5.24
C ILE A 188 -16.39 38.80 -4.78
N ASN A 189 -16.63 39.13 -3.52
CA ASN A 189 -17.95 39.50 -3.04
C ASN A 189 -18.31 40.86 -3.65
N HIS A 190 -19.39 40.90 -4.43
CA HIS A 190 -20.24 42.06 -4.64
C HIS A 190 -21.67 41.64 -4.32
#